data_AF-A0A954WE15-F1
#
_entry.id   AF-A0A954WE15-F1
#
_cell.length_a   1.000
_cell.length_b   1.000
_cell.length_c   1.000
_cell.angle_alpha   90.00
_cell.angle_beta   90.00
_cell.angle_gamma   90.00
#
_symmetry.space_group_name_H-M   'P 1'
#
loop_
_entity.id
_entity.type
_entity.pdbx_description
1 polymer ?
#
loop_
_entity_poly.entity_id
_entity_poly.type
_entity_poly.pdbx_seq_one_letter_code
_entity_poly.pdbx_strand_id
1 'polypeptide(L)'
;MRAFLISLPEDSTRRQSGLSKIRAAGIAYEISDGVEAKKWTADALRQACVPGSRLKPGEVGCYLAHLRTMQRIVEYDLPWAVVLEDDFCYEAEPDFGL
;
A
#
# COMPACT_ATOMS: atom_id res chain seq x y z
N MET A 1 -3.82 15.48 -10.27
CA MET A 1 -4.06 14.27 -9.46
C MET A 1 -2.82 13.41 -9.49
N ARG A 2 -2.30 12.98 -8.34
CA ARG A 2 -1.20 12.00 -8.27
C ARG A 2 -1.73 10.75 -7.56
N ALA A 3 -1.50 9.58 -8.15
CA ALA A 3 -1.86 8.31 -7.55
C ALA A 3 -0.59 7.53 -7.16
N PHE A 4 -0.65 6.84 -6.04
CA PHE A 4 0.39 5.93 -5.58
C PHE A 4 -0.17 4.52 -5.52
N LEU A 5 0.52 3.56 -6.11
CA LEU A 5 0.20 2.14 -5.97
C LEU A 5 1.16 1.52 -4.96
N ILE A 6 0.63 1.11 -3.82
CA ILE A 6 1.33 0.35 -2.79
C ILE A 6 1.30 -1.13 -3.18
N SER A 7 2.46 -1.73 -3.32
CA SER A 7 2.61 -3.17 -3.50
C SER A 7 3.99 -3.61 -3.06
N LEU A 8 4.14 -4.87 -2.65
CA LEU A 8 5.47 -5.44 -2.41
C LEU A 8 6.32 -5.41 -3.71
N PRO A 9 7.66 -5.48 -3.61
CA PRO A 9 8.57 -5.48 -4.76
C PRO A 9 8.28 -6.55 -5.85
N GLU A 10 8.86 -6.34 -7.04
CA GLU A 10 8.37 -6.71 -8.38
C GLU A 10 7.89 -8.15 -8.65
N ASP A 11 8.36 -9.16 -7.93
CA ASP A 11 8.09 -10.57 -8.29
C ASP A 11 6.77 -11.15 -7.75
N SER A 12 5.86 -10.33 -7.23
CA SER A 12 4.57 -10.82 -6.72
C SER A 12 3.44 -10.78 -7.77
N THR A 13 2.64 -11.84 -7.84
CA THR A 13 1.41 -11.90 -8.66
C THR A 13 0.44 -10.75 -8.32
N ARG A 14 0.41 -10.32 -7.05
CA ARG A 14 -0.43 -9.20 -6.61
C ARG A 14 0.01 -7.87 -7.24
N ARG A 15 1.32 -7.58 -7.29
CA ARG A 15 1.85 -6.39 -7.98
C ARG A 15 1.46 -6.37 -9.44
N GLN A 16 1.63 -7.50 -10.15
CA GLN A 16 1.26 -7.59 -11.56
C GLN A 16 -0.25 -7.36 -11.78
N SER A 17 -1.09 -7.90 -10.90
CA SER A 17 -2.53 -7.66 -10.92
C SER A 17 -2.87 -6.17 -10.72
N GLY A 18 -2.32 -5.53 -9.68
CA GLY A 18 -2.52 -4.10 -9.43
C GLY A 18 -2.03 -3.22 -10.59
N LEU A 19 -0.84 -3.52 -11.14
CA LEU A 19 -0.29 -2.83 -12.32
C LEU A 19 -1.19 -2.96 -13.55
N SER A 20 -1.74 -4.15 -13.79
CA SER A 20 -2.68 -4.38 -14.89
C SER A 20 -3.95 -3.55 -14.72
N LYS A 21 -4.57 -3.60 -13.53
CA LYS A 21 -5.79 -2.87 -13.20
C LYS A 21 -5.62 -1.35 -13.35
N ILE A 22 -4.53 -0.79 -12.84
CA ILE A 22 -4.34 0.67 -12.81
C ILE A 22 -4.02 1.22 -14.21
N ARG A 23 -3.33 0.42 -15.03
CA ARG A 23 -3.11 0.73 -16.45
C ARG A 23 -4.41 0.64 -17.24
N ALA A 24 -5.23 -0.38 -17.01
CA ALA A 24 -6.54 -0.53 -17.65
C ALA A 24 -7.48 0.64 -17.31
N ALA A 25 -7.41 1.15 -16.07
CA ALA A 25 -8.17 2.33 -15.63
C ALA A 25 -7.64 3.66 -16.20
N GLY A 26 -6.51 3.67 -16.91
CA GLY A 26 -5.91 4.90 -17.48
C GLY A 26 -5.40 5.90 -16.43
N ILE A 27 -5.17 5.45 -15.19
CA ILE A 27 -4.73 6.31 -14.08
C ILE A 27 -3.19 6.41 -14.14
N ALA A 28 -2.64 7.62 -14.14
CA ALA A 28 -1.20 7.84 -13.97
C ALA A 28 -0.80 7.60 -12.51
N TYR A 29 0.27 6.84 -12.27
CA TYR A 29 0.67 6.41 -10.93
C TYR A 29 2.18 6.39 -10.71
N GLU A 30 2.56 6.45 -9.44
CA GLU A 30 3.89 6.15 -8.92
C GLU A 30 3.84 4.89 -8.06
N ILE A 31 4.90 4.09 -8.07
CA ILE A 31 5.02 2.94 -7.17
C ILE A 31 5.52 3.40 -5.81
N SER A 32 4.85 2.90 -4.77
CA SER A 32 5.32 2.96 -3.40
C SER A 32 5.58 1.54 -2.92
N ASP A 33 6.86 1.15 -2.87
CA ASP A 33 7.21 -0.21 -2.47
C ASP A 33 6.79 -0.50 -1.03
N GLY A 34 6.04 -1.59 -0.88
CA GLY A 34 5.59 -2.12 0.39
C GLY A 34 6.74 -2.65 1.25
N VAL A 35 6.47 -2.80 2.54
CA VAL A 35 7.42 -3.33 3.50
C VAL A 35 7.07 -4.78 3.83
N GLU A 36 7.99 -5.71 3.59
CA GLU A 36 7.79 -7.14 3.87
C GLU A 36 8.08 -7.49 5.34
N ALA A 37 7.35 -6.86 6.26
CA ALA A 37 7.56 -7.02 7.69
C ALA A 37 7.31 -8.44 8.21
N LYS A 38 6.71 -9.34 7.40
CA LYS A 38 6.67 -10.78 7.70
C LYS A 38 8.05 -11.44 7.81
N LYS A 39 9.07 -10.88 7.16
CA LYS A 39 10.47 -11.35 7.23
C LYS A 39 11.25 -10.76 8.41
N TRP A 40 10.64 -9.86 9.18
CA TRP A 40 11.31 -9.20 10.29
C TRP A 40 11.40 -10.09 11.53
N THR A 41 12.39 -9.83 12.37
CA THR A 41 12.51 -10.48 13.68
C THR A 41 11.42 -9.99 14.62
N ALA A 42 11.11 -10.78 15.66
CA ALA A 42 10.16 -10.38 16.70
C ALA A 42 10.61 -9.09 17.41
N ASP A 43 11.92 -8.88 17.60
CA ASP A 43 12.46 -7.64 18.16
C ASP A 43 12.21 -6.43 17.26
N ALA A 44 12.47 -6.56 15.95
CA ALA A 44 12.21 -5.46 15.01
C ALA A 44 10.72 -5.10 14.95
N LEU A 45 9.83 -6.11 14.99
CA LEU A 45 8.38 -5.89 15.06
C LEU A 45 7.96 -5.19 16.36
N ARG A 46 8.54 -5.59 17.49
CA ARG A 46 8.30 -4.93 18.79
C ARG A 46 8.77 -3.48 18.79
N GLN A 47 9.90 -3.18 18.18
CA GLN A 47 10.43 -1.82 18.08
C GLN A 47 9.63 -0.94 17.12
N ALA A 48 9.08 -1.52 16.06
CA ALA A 48 8.25 -0.81 15.10
C ALA A 48 6.83 -0.52 15.60
N CYS A 49 6.41 -1.13 16.72
CA CYS A 49 5.07 -1.03 17.28
C CYS A 49 5.08 -0.37 18.65
N VAL A 50 3.97 0.28 19.01
CA VAL A 50 3.74 0.71 20.39
C VAL A 50 3.55 -0.51 21.30
N PRO A 51 4.01 -0.47 22.57
CA PRO A 51 3.75 -1.54 23.53
C PRO A 51 2.25 -1.88 23.61
N GLY A 52 1.92 -3.18 23.54
CA GLY A 52 0.52 -3.65 23.54
C GLY A 52 -0.18 -3.64 22.17
N SER A 53 0.52 -3.23 21.09
CA SER A 53 0.00 -3.38 19.72
C SER A 53 -0.37 -4.83 19.41
N ARG A 54 -1.51 -5.00 18.74
CA ARG A 54 -1.99 -6.30 18.24
C ARG A 54 -1.81 -6.45 16.72
N LEU A 55 -1.06 -5.54 16.10
CA LEU A 55 -0.82 -5.57 14.67
C LEU A 55 -0.04 -6.83 14.28
N LYS A 56 -0.56 -7.53 13.28
CA LYS A 56 0.13 -8.63 12.60
C LYS A 56 1.29 -8.06 11.78
N PRO A 57 2.34 -8.85 11.51
CA PRO A 57 3.48 -8.38 10.72
C PRO A 57 3.08 -7.79 9.36
N GLY A 58 2.06 -8.36 8.69
CA GLY A 58 1.54 -7.81 7.44
C GLY A 58 0.90 -6.42 7.59
N GLU A 59 0.20 -6.17 8.70
CA GLU A 59 -0.43 -4.89 9.01
C GLU A 59 0.62 -3.82 9.35
N VAL A 60 1.71 -4.22 10.04
CA VAL A 60 2.88 -3.35 10.25
C VAL A 60 3.50 -2.94 8.92
N GLY A 61 3.70 -3.89 8.02
CA GLY A 61 4.27 -3.63 6.69
C GLY A 61 3.40 -2.70 5.84
N CYS A 62 2.09 -2.94 5.83
CA CYS A 62 1.10 -2.08 5.17
C CYS A 62 1.15 -0.65 5.75
N TYR A 63 1.04 -0.50 7.07
CA TYR A 63 1.07 0.81 7.72
C TYR A 63 2.32 1.62 7.38
N LEU A 64 3.50 0.99 7.41
CA LEU A 64 4.77 1.66 7.07
C LEU A 64 4.83 2.11 5.60
N ALA A 65 4.25 1.33 4.67
CA ALA A 65 4.17 1.71 3.26
C ALA A 65 3.23 2.90 3.03
N HIS A 66 2.10 2.94 3.75
CA HIS A 66 1.19 4.08 3.77
C HIS A 66 1.86 5.32 4.36
N LEU A 67 2.56 5.18 5.48
CA LEU A 67 3.28 6.29 6.11
C LEU A 67 4.34 6.88 5.17
N ARG A 68 5.12 6.04 4.48
CA ARG A 68 6.08 6.50 3.45
C ARG A 68 5.37 7.24 2.31
N THR A 69 4.22 6.74 1.88
CA THR A 69 3.43 7.39 0.83
C THR A 69 2.90 8.75 1.29
N MET A 70 2.42 8.85 2.52
CA MET A 70 1.98 10.11 3.14
C MET A 70 3.13 11.11 3.28
N GLN A 71 4.34 10.65 3.63
CA GLN A 71 5.53 11.50 3.63
C GLN A 71 5.80 12.10 2.26
N ARG A 72 5.72 11.30 1.18
CA ARG A 72 5.86 11.83 -0.20
C ARG A 72 4.79 12.85 -0.55
N ILE A 73 3.54 12.66 -0.11
CA ILE A 73 2.47 13.63 -0.33
C ILE A 73 2.82 14.99 0.27
N VAL A 74 3.39 15.00 1.48
CA VAL A 74 3.86 16.21 2.16
C VAL A 74 5.09 16.79 1.49
N GLU A 75 6.10 15.97 1.18
CA GLU A 75 7.36 16.39 0.53
C GLU A 75 7.12 17.01 -0.85
N TYR A 76 6.13 16.50 -1.59
CA TYR A 76 5.75 16.98 -2.92
C TYR A 76 4.77 18.16 -2.87
N ASP A 77 4.40 18.63 -1.67
CA ASP A 77 3.43 19.70 -1.44
C ASP A 77 2.10 19.48 -2.19
N LEU A 78 1.58 18.25 -2.13
CA LEU A 78 0.35 17.90 -2.82
C LEU A 78 -0.87 18.29 -1.96
N PRO A 79 -1.86 18.99 -2.52
CA PRO A 79 -3.10 19.30 -1.78
C PRO A 79 -3.91 18.03 -1.47
N TRP A 80 -3.74 16.97 -2.28
CA TRP A 80 -4.32 15.65 -2.10
C TRP A 80 -3.64 14.65 -3.05
N ALA A 81 -3.77 13.36 -2.73
CA ALA A 81 -3.36 12.26 -3.60
C ALA A 81 -4.26 11.04 -3.40
N VAL A 82 -4.24 10.10 -4.34
CA VAL A 82 -4.90 8.80 -4.23
C VAL A 82 -3.87 7.75 -3.85
N VAL A 83 -4.17 6.92 -2.85
CA VAL A 83 -3.33 5.77 -2.48
C VAL A 83 -4.14 4.51 -2.74
N LEU A 84 -3.64 3.65 -3.61
CA LEU A 84 -4.25 2.37 -3.98
C LEU A 84 -3.36 1.23 -3.47
N GLU A 85 -3.96 0.18 -2.95
CA GLU A 85 -3.26 -1.09 -2.71
C GLU A 85 -3.34 -1.99 -3.94
N ASP A 86 -2.52 -3.03 -4.01
CA ASP A 86 -2.44 -3.95 -5.15
C ASP A 86 -3.66 -4.85 -5.35
N ASP A 87 -4.58 -4.88 -4.40
CA ASP A 87 -5.87 -5.57 -4.48
C ASP A 87 -7.07 -4.65 -4.73
N PHE A 88 -6.84 -3.37 -5.06
CA PHE A 88 -7.93 -2.45 -5.38
C PHE A 88 -8.87 -2.97 -6.48
N CYS A 89 -10.13 -2.53 -6.44
CA CYS A 89 -11.14 -2.76 -7.47
C CYS A 89 -11.75 -1.41 -7.89
N TYR A 90 -12.00 -1.25 -9.18
CA TYR A 90 -12.63 -0.04 -9.76
C TYR A 90 -13.95 -0.35 -10.47
N GLU A 91 -14.29 -1.63 -10.62
CA GLU A 91 -15.62 -2.07 -11.02
C GLU A 91 -16.46 -2.19 -9.76
N ALA A 92 -17.61 -1.52 -9.72
CA ALA A 92 -18.59 -1.81 -8.69
C ALA A 92 -19.18 -3.18 -9.00
N GLU A 93 -18.86 -4.22 -8.21
CA GLU A 93 -19.74 -5.38 -8.23
C GLU A 93 -21.01 -5.00 -7.46
N PRO A 94 -22.19 -5.11 -8.08
CA PRO A 94 -23.45 -4.81 -7.41
C PRO A 94 -23.75 -5.72 -6.20
N ASP A 95 -22.98 -6.80 -6.02
CA ASP A 95 -23.14 -7.79 -4.94
C ASP A 95 -22.07 -7.69 -3.81
N PHE A 96 -21.16 -6.70 -3.83
CA PHE A 96 -20.34 -6.40 -2.65
C PHE A 96 -21.24 -5.74 -1.59
N GLY A 97 -21.91 -6.59 -0.80
CA GLY A 97 -22.95 -6.26 0.17
C GLY A 97 -22.65 -5.07 1.07
N LEU A 98 -23.25 -3.94 0.70
CA LEU A 98 -23.86 -2.99 1.63
C LEU A 98 -25.35 -3.30 1.77
#